data_AF-A0A8H4V1R2-F1
#
_entry.id   AF-A0A8H4V1R2-F1
#
_cell.length_a   1.000
_cell.length_b   1.000
_cell.length_c   1.000
_cell.angle_alpha   90.00
_cell.angle_beta   90.00
_cell.angle_gamma   90.00
#
_symmetry.space_group_name_H-M   'P 1'
#
loop_
_entity.id
_entity.type
_entity.pdbx_description
1 polymer ?
#
loop_
_entity_poly.entity_id
_entity_poly.type
_entity_poly.pdbx_seq_one_letter_code
_entity_poly.pdbx_strand_id
1 'polypeptide(L)'
;MMTLEQRELWADYFEEHGISYRFFSAHLAKERNEARLLEEDEVSEGESDDAEDLAEETEQKMNLQEKQLADEEWSSEEDIDDESRKELQSAKTESELRTKILDVEELEELFLANAPQPEEGSDKPQKDKTIIGLVGYPNVGKSSTINALLGAKKVSVSATPGKTKHFQTLYLSPNLLLCDCPGLVFPNFASTKAELVVNGVLPIDQLREFTGPAGLVAHRIPKHFLEAVYGMKIYTRPVEEGGTGIPNANELLRAYARARGFATQGLGQPDESRAARYILKDYVNGKLLYCHPPPATKTGDEDTEGNPVVD
;
A
#
# COMPACT_ATOMS: atom_id res chain seq x y z
N MET A 1 -2.92 3.92 5.09
CA MET A 1 -2.14 4.68 4.09
C MET A 1 -0.74 4.87 4.65
N MET A 2 0.29 5.09 3.82
CA MET A 2 1.61 5.47 4.35
C MET A 2 1.51 6.81 5.06
N THR A 3 2.17 6.93 6.21
CA THR A 3 2.29 8.22 6.93
C THR A 3 3.18 9.19 6.15
N LEU A 4 3.17 10.47 6.53
CA LEU A 4 4.04 11.48 5.93
C LEU A 4 5.51 11.09 6.05
N GLU A 5 5.96 10.76 7.27
CA GLU A 5 7.32 10.28 7.56
C GLU A 5 7.71 9.08 6.69
N GLN A 6 6.80 8.12 6.52
CA GLN A 6 7.04 6.97 5.65
C GLN A 6 7.19 7.38 4.19
N ARG A 7 6.42 8.36 3.70
CA ARG A 7 6.57 8.89 2.35
C ARG A 7 7.89 9.64 2.18
N GLU A 8 8.34 10.36 3.20
CA GLU A 8 9.64 11.05 3.19
C GLU A 8 10.80 10.06 3.10
N LEU A 9 10.81 9.02 3.93
CA LEU A 9 11.84 7.99 3.89
C LEU A 9 11.92 7.29 2.51
N TRP A 10 10.76 7.02 1.90
CA TRP A 10 10.71 6.44 0.56
C TRP A 10 11.11 7.44 -0.54
N ALA A 11 10.74 8.71 -0.40
CA ALA A 11 11.17 9.79 -1.29
C ALA A 11 12.69 9.91 -1.31
N ASP A 12 13.32 9.97 -0.14
CA ASP A 12 14.79 10.01 0.01
C ASP A 12 15.46 8.84 -0.72
N TYR A 13 14.94 7.63 -0.50
CA TYR A 13 15.44 6.42 -1.15
C TYR A 13 15.31 6.49 -2.69
N PHE A 14 14.16 6.94 -3.21
CA PHE A 14 13.96 7.02 -4.66
C PHE A 14 14.88 8.06 -5.31
N GLU A 15 15.09 9.19 -4.65
CA GLU A 15 15.99 10.25 -5.14
C GLU A 15 17.44 9.80 -5.15
N GLU A 16 17.91 9.15 -4.07
CA GLU A 16 19.27 8.59 -3.99
C GLU A 16 19.55 7.60 -5.13
N HIS A 17 18.53 6.84 -5.56
CA HIS A 17 18.65 5.84 -6.62
C HIS A 17 18.29 6.38 -8.02
N GLY A 18 17.98 7.69 -8.14
CA GLY A 18 17.60 8.31 -9.42
C GLY A 18 16.30 7.75 -10.01
N ILE A 19 15.38 7.28 -9.15
CA ILE A 19 14.09 6.72 -9.53
C ILE A 19 13.06 7.84 -9.55
N SER A 20 12.43 8.09 -10.70
CA SER A 20 11.29 9.00 -10.79
C SER A 20 10.07 8.41 -10.10
N TYR A 21 9.47 9.16 -9.16
CA TYR A 21 8.35 8.71 -8.35
C TYR A 21 7.29 9.81 -8.17
N ARG A 22 6.06 9.37 -7.89
CA ARG A 22 4.94 10.18 -7.39
C ARG A 22 4.05 9.30 -6.51
N PHE A 23 3.45 9.90 -5.50
CA PHE A 23 2.48 9.20 -4.65
C PHE A 23 1.06 9.41 -5.20
N PHE A 24 0.31 8.33 -5.33
CA PHE A 24 -1.09 8.35 -5.75
C PHE A 24 -1.89 7.33 -4.93
N SER A 25 -3.08 7.71 -4.48
CA SER A 25 -3.95 6.83 -3.70
C SER A 25 -5.23 6.53 -4.47
N ALA A 26 -5.33 5.31 -5.00
CA ALA A 26 -6.56 4.84 -5.65
C ALA A 26 -7.76 4.77 -4.69
N HIS A 27 -7.51 4.64 -3.38
CA HIS A 27 -8.57 4.65 -2.38
C HIS A 27 -9.16 6.04 -2.17
N LEU A 28 -8.32 7.06 -2.01
CA LEU A 28 -8.77 8.46 -1.89
C LEU A 28 -9.45 8.93 -3.17
N ALA A 29 -8.87 8.60 -4.33
CA ALA A 29 -9.47 8.92 -5.62
C ALA A 29 -10.85 8.26 -5.78
N LYS A 30 -11.03 7.04 -5.26
CA LYS A 30 -12.33 6.36 -5.26
C LYS A 30 -13.33 7.05 -4.32
N GLU A 31 -12.92 7.38 -3.09
CA GLU A 31 -13.78 8.09 -2.12
C GLU A 31 -14.24 9.45 -2.65
N ARG A 32 -13.31 10.24 -3.21
CA ARG A 32 -13.64 11.55 -3.80
C ARG A 32 -14.61 11.44 -4.98
N ASN A 33 -14.44 10.42 -5.82
CA ASN A 33 -15.38 10.17 -6.92
C ASN A 33 -16.75 9.70 -6.42
N GLU A 34 -16.81 8.90 -5.36
CA GLU A 34 -18.08 8.47 -4.75
C GLU A 34 -18.80 9.64 -4.08
N ALA A 35 -18.08 10.53 -3.38
CA ALA A 35 -18.63 11.76 -2.80
C ALA A 35 -19.22 12.67 -3.89
N ARG A 36 -18.47 12.93 -4.96
CA ARG A 36 -18.96 13.75 -6.09
C ARG A 36 -20.21 13.19 -6.76
N LEU A 37 -20.31 11.86 -6.90
CA LEU A 37 -21.50 11.24 -7.47
C LEU A 37 -22.73 11.39 -6.56
N LEU A 38 -22.53 11.31 -5.24
CA LEU A 38 -23.59 11.55 -4.26
C LEU A 38 -24.06 13.01 -4.30
N GLU A 39 -23.13 13.97 -4.35
CA GLU A 39 -23.46 15.40 -4.53
C GLU A 39 -24.28 15.64 -5.81
N GLU A 40 -23.89 15.04 -6.94
CA GLU A 40 -24.62 15.16 -8.21
C GLU A 40 -26.04 14.57 -8.12
N ASP A 41 -26.22 13.45 -7.40
CA ASP A 41 -27.52 12.82 -7.18
C ASP A 41 -28.40 13.65 -6.21
N GLU A 42 -27.82 14.16 -5.11
CA GLU A 42 -28.49 15.00 -4.10
C GLU A 42 -28.94 16.36 -4.66
N VAL A 43 -28.11 17.00 -5.48
CA VAL A 43 -28.49 18.22 -6.22
C VAL A 43 -29.63 17.95 -7.20
N SER A 44 -29.74 16.71 -7.71
CA SER A 44 -30.86 16.29 -8.56
C SER A 44 -32.15 16.01 -7.79
N GLU A 45 -32.04 15.54 -6.54
CA GLU A 45 -33.18 15.19 -5.67
C GLU A 45 -33.60 16.34 -4.73
N GLY A 46 -32.82 17.42 -4.63
CA GLY A 46 -33.16 18.64 -3.90
C GLY A 46 -32.99 18.56 -2.38
N GLU A 47 -32.18 17.63 -1.89
CA GLU A 47 -31.76 17.51 -0.48
C GLU A 47 -30.28 17.90 -0.41
N SER A 48 -29.93 18.98 0.30
CA SER A 48 -28.59 19.61 0.25
C SER A 48 -27.75 19.44 1.51
N ASP A 49 -28.31 18.85 2.57
CA ASP A 49 -27.72 18.97 3.92
C ASP A 49 -26.81 17.79 4.29
N ASP A 50 -26.85 16.66 3.58
CA ASP A 50 -26.07 15.46 3.93
C ASP A 50 -24.72 15.35 3.16
N ALA A 51 -24.62 15.86 1.92
CA ALA A 51 -23.36 15.80 1.14
C ALA A 51 -22.29 16.82 1.56
N GLU A 52 -22.66 18.03 1.98
CA GLU A 52 -21.68 19.03 2.47
C GLU A 52 -20.92 18.48 3.69
N ASP A 53 -21.61 17.77 4.59
CA ASP A 53 -21.01 17.14 5.78
C ASP A 53 -19.99 16.03 5.41
N LEU A 54 -20.21 15.28 4.34
CA LEU A 54 -19.31 14.19 3.90
C LEU A 54 -18.06 14.68 3.17
N ALA A 55 -18.21 15.72 2.33
CA ALA A 55 -17.09 16.38 1.66
C ALA A 55 -16.22 17.13 2.68
N GLU A 56 -16.84 17.85 3.62
CA GLU A 56 -16.13 18.45 4.74
C GLU A 56 -15.49 17.39 5.64
N GLU A 57 -16.13 16.24 5.90
CA GLU A 57 -15.51 15.15 6.66
C GLU A 57 -14.29 14.54 5.96
N THR A 58 -14.28 14.47 4.62
CA THR A 58 -13.14 13.94 3.86
C THR A 58 -11.99 14.94 3.80
N GLU A 59 -12.29 16.23 3.57
CA GLU A 59 -11.29 17.30 3.70
C GLU A 59 -10.78 17.43 5.14
N GLN A 60 -11.64 17.28 6.15
CA GLN A 60 -11.24 17.27 7.56
C GLN A 60 -10.43 16.02 7.92
N LYS A 61 -10.70 14.84 7.36
CA LYS A 61 -9.84 13.66 7.56
C LYS A 61 -8.45 13.84 6.94
N MET A 62 -8.36 14.52 5.80
CA MET A 62 -7.08 14.92 5.21
C MET A 62 -6.37 15.99 6.07
N ASN A 63 -7.09 17.05 6.48
CA ASN A 63 -6.54 18.14 7.27
C ASN A 63 -6.23 17.78 8.72
N LEU A 64 -6.97 16.88 9.38
CA LEU A 64 -6.72 16.44 10.76
C LEU A 64 -5.46 15.58 10.85
N GLN A 65 -5.18 14.80 9.81
CA GLN A 65 -3.96 14.01 9.71
C GLN A 65 -2.74 14.90 9.43
N GLU A 66 -2.91 16.02 8.72
CA GLU A 66 -1.87 17.05 8.52
C GLU A 66 -1.71 18.00 9.73
N LYS A 67 -2.81 18.40 10.41
CA LYS A 67 -2.78 19.29 11.58
C LYS A 67 -2.24 18.64 12.84
N GLN A 68 -2.55 17.36 13.09
CA GLN A 68 -2.01 16.66 14.28
C GLN A 68 -0.48 16.50 14.21
N LEU A 69 0.10 16.54 13.01
CA LEU A 69 1.56 16.50 12.80
C LEU A 69 2.20 17.88 12.93
N ALA A 70 1.51 18.95 12.55
CA ALA A 70 2.01 20.32 12.67
C ALA A 70 2.08 20.82 14.14
N ASP A 71 1.18 20.35 15.01
CA ASP A 71 1.13 20.79 16.41
C ASP A 71 2.21 20.13 17.29
N GLU A 72 2.79 18.98 16.91
CA GLU A 72 3.90 18.34 17.64
C GLU A 72 5.28 18.96 17.31
N GLU A 73 5.46 19.59 16.16
CA GLU A 73 6.70 20.31 15.78
C GLU A 73 6.79 21.74 16.35
N TRP A 74 5.68 22.33 16.79
CA TRP A 74 5.62 23.75 17.19
C TRP A 74 6.43 24.08 18.47
N SER A 75 6.87 23.09 19.25
CA SER A 75 7.46 23.34 20.56
C SER A 75 8.90 23.90 20.57
N SER A 76 9.57 24.15 19.42
CA SER A 76 11.01 24.50 19.45
C SER A 76 11.50 25.71 18.65
N GLU A 77 10.64 26.50 17.99
CA GLU A 77 11.10 27.60 17.11
C GLU A 77 11.08 29.01 17.75
N GLU A 78 11.67 29.18 18.93
CA GLU A 78 12.04 30.52 19.43
C GLU A 78 13.56 30.71 19.32
N ASP A 79 14.01 31.19 18.14
CA ASP A 79 15.26 31.96 17.86
C ASP A 79 15.91 31.57 16.51
N ILE A 80 15.24 31.88 15.39
CA ILE A 80 15.80 31.69 14.03
C ILE A 80 15.71 33.02 13.25
N ASP A 81 16.78 33.41 12.57
CA ASP A 81 16.86 34.63 11.75
C ASP A 81 16.01 34.56 10.46
N ASP A 82 15.75 35.73 9.84
CA ASP A 82 14.81 35.89 8.72
C ASP A 82 15.32 35.26 7.40
N GLU A 83 16.61 34.95 7.30
CA GLU A 83 17.22 34.30 6.15
C GLU A 83 17.09 32.78 6.26
N SER A 84 17.40 32.23 7.43
CA SER A 84 17.20 30.82 7.77
C SER A 84 15.72 30.42 7.74
N ARG A 85 14.80 31.32 8.10
CA ARG A 85 13.33 31.09 7.96
C ARG A 85 12.89 30.93 6.51
N LYS A 86 13.47 31.68 5.57
CA LYS A 86 13.13 31.56 4.14
C LYS A 86 13.69 30.28 3.53
N GLU A 87 14.89 29.88 3.93
CA GLU A 87 15.47 28.59 3.54
C GLU A 87 14.63 27.43 4.09
N LEU A 88 14.24 27.48 5.38
CA LEU A 88 13.34 26.49 5.98
C LEU A 88 11.96 26.45 5.30
N GLN A 89 11.38 27.61 4.95
CA GLN A 89 10.12 27.65 4.21
C GLN A 89 10.27 27.03 2.81
N SER A 90 11.35 27.33 2.09
CA SER A 90 11.58 26.76 0.76
C SER A 90 11.80 25.24 0.81
N ALA A 91 12.54 24.77 1.82
CA ALA A 91 12.79 23.34 2.04
C ALA A 91 11.51 22.61 2.49
N LYS A 92 10.67 23.23 3.32
CA LYS A 92 9.34 22.70 3.69
C LYS A 92 8.45 22.58 2.46
N THR A 93 8.37 23.61 1.61
CA THR A 93 7.56 23.55 0.37
C THR A 93 8.07 22.47 -0.59
N GLU A 94 9.38 22.27 -0.70
CA GLU A 94 9.95 21.20 -1.54
C GLU A 94 9.66 19.80 -0.99
N SER A 95 9.74 19.61 0.34
CA SER A 95 9.35 18.33 0.99
C SER A 95 7.84 18.07 0.91
N GLU A 96 7.01 19.11 0.97
CA GLU A 96 5.57 18.97 0.79
C GLU A 96 5.23 18.51 -0.64
N LEU A 97 5.87 19.12 -1.65
CA LEU A 97 5.64 18.75 -3.06
C LEU A 97 6.10 17.32 -3.38
N ARG A 98 7.21 16.87 -2.78
CA ARG A 98 7.77 15.53 -3.04
C ARG A 98 6.92 14.40 -2.43
N THR A 99 6.27 14.68 -1.30
CA THR A 99 5.46 13.69 -0.57
C THR A 99 3.96 13.85 -0.77
N LYS A 100 3.52 14.87 -1.50
CA LYS A 100 2.12 15.10 -1.85
C LYS A 100 1.52 13.89 -2.57
N ILE A 101 0.31 13.50 -2.14
CA ILE A 101 -0.51 12.54 -2.88
C ILE A 101 -1.22 13.30 -4.00
N LEU A 102 -0.95 12.90 -5.24
CA LEU A 102 -1.60 13.49 -6.41
C LEU A 102 -3.06 13.06 -6.50
N ASP A 103 -3.90 13.98 -6.98
CA ASP A 103 -5.25 13.63 -7.42
C ASP A 103 -5.27 13.10 -8.86
N VAL A 104 -6.48 12.84 -9.38
CA VAL A 104 -6.67 12.25 -10.71
C VAL A 104 -6.28 13.25 -11.81
N GLU A 105 -6.60 14.53 -11.62
CA GLU A 105 -6.36 15.59 -12.60
C GLU A 105 -4.86 15.90 -12.69
N GLU A 106 -4.21 16.08 -11.54
CA GLU A 106 -2.76 16.28 -11.43
C GLU A 106 -1.98 15.10 -12.03
N LEU A 107 -2.47 13.87 -11.85
CA LEU A 107 -1.83 12.69 -12.45
C LEU A 107 -2.00 12.66 -13.98
N GLU A 108 -3.16 13.06 -14.50
CA GLU A 108 -3.38 13.17 -15.95
C GLU A 108 -2.48 14.25 -16.58
N GLU A 109 -2.35 15.40 -15.94
CA GLU A 109 -1.45 16.46 -16.39
C GLU A 109 0.01 15.98 -16.42
N LEU A 110 0.45 15.29 -15.36
CA LEU A 110 1.79 14.70 -15.28
C LEU A 110 2.04 13.72 -16.43
N PHE A 111 1.05 12.89 -16.75
CA PHE A 111 1.11 11.92 -17.83
C PHE A 111 1.26 12.58 -19.20
N LEU A 112 0.55 13.68 -19.45
CA LEU A 112 0.66 14.44 -20.69
C LEU A 112 1.98 15.20 -20.78
N ALA A 113 2.46 15.77 -19.68
CA ALA A 113 3.72 16.50 -19.62
C ALA A 113 4.95 15.61 -19.86
N ASN A 114 4.90 14.36 -19.41
CA ASN A 114 5.98 13.37 -19.60
C ASN A 114 5.81 12.50 -20.85
N ALA A 115 4.74 12.70 -21.62
CA ALA A 115 4.53 11.96 -22.85
C ALA A 115 5.63 12.32 -23.87
N PRO A 116 6.22 11.33 -24.56
CA PRO A 116 7.22 11.61 -25.58
C PRO A 116 6.58 12.44 -26.70
N GLN A 117 7.16 13.60 -26.97
CA GLN A 117 6.68 14.44 -28.06
C GLN A 117 6.90 13.73 -29.40
N PRO A 118 5.98 13.87 -30.37
CA PRO A 118 6.13 13.27 -31.68
C PRO A 118 7.41 13.80 -32.35
N GLU A 119 8.24 12.89 -32.88
CA GLU A 119 9.42 13.28 -33.65
C GLU A 119 8.99 14.10 -34.89
N GLU A 120 9.39 15.37 -34.93
CA GLU A 120 9.21 16.23 -36.09
C GLU A 120 9.94 15.60 -37.30
N GLY A 121 9.17 15.10 -38.28
CA GLY A 121 9.71 14.58 -39.54
C GLY A 121 9.50 13.08 -39.81
N SER A 122 8.77 12.35 -38.97
CA SER A 122 8.35 10.98 -39.32
C SER A 122 7.04 10.97 -40.12
N ASP A 123 7.03 10.36 -41.31
CA ASP A 123 5.83 10.07 -42.14
C ASP A 123 4.85 9.07 -41.48
N LYS A 124 5.01 8.81 -40.18
CA LYS A 124 4.10 7.95 -39.42
C LYS A 124 2.86 8.78 -39.08
N PRO A 125 1.65 8.20 -39.22
CA PRO A 125 0.44 8.88 -38.77
C PRO A 125 0.66 9.31 -37.32
N GLN A 126 0.42 10.59 -37.06
CA GLN A 126 0.51 11.22 -35.76
C GLN A 126 -0.13 10.27 -34.73
N LYS A 127 0.60 9.87 -33.69
CA LYS A 127 -0.02 9.16 -32.58
C LYS A 127 -0.95 10.16 -31.91
N ASP A 128 -2.21 10.20 -32.34
CA ASP A 128 -3.21 11.17 -31.86
C ASP A 128 -3.46 11.07 -30.35
N LYS A 129 -2.97 10.01 -29.69
CA LYS A 129 -3.26 9.71 -28.29
C LYS A 129 -2.03 9.19 -27.55
N THR A 130 -1.83 9.68 -26.34
CA THR A 130 -0.86 9.16 -25.38
C THR A 130 -1.40 7.86 -24.78
N ILE A 131 -0.58 6.81 -24.81
CA ILE A 131 -0.95 5.48 -24.32
C ILE A 131 -0.07 5.14 -23.11
N ILE A 132 -0.71 4.80 -21.99
CA ILE A 132 -0.05 4.52 -20.71
C ILE A 132 -0.36 3.10 -20.28
N GLY A 133 0.68 2.29 -20.11
CA GLY A 133 0.56 0.91 -19.63
C GLY A 133 0.85 0.80 -18.15
N LEU A 134 -0.07 0.18 -17.41
CA LEU A 134 0.18 -0.20 -16.02
C LEU A 134 0.78 -1.60 -15.98
N VAL A 135 1.97 -1.73 -15.43
CA VAL A 135 2.72 -2.99 -15.34
C VAL A 135 3.11 -3.24 -13.88
N GLY A 136 3.08 -4.51 -13.45
CA GLY A 136 3.47 -4.89 -12.10
C GLY A 136 2.93 -6.26 -11.70
N TYR A 137 3.30 -6.70 -10.49
CA TYR A 137 2.88 -7.98 -9.92
C TYR A 137 1.34 -8.13 -9.88
N PRO A 138 0.81 -9.36 -9.82
CA PRO A 138 -0.59 -9.59 -9.47
C PRO A 138 -0.98 -8.87 -8.18
N ASN A 139 -2.23 -8.45 -8.05
CA ASN A 139 -2.83 -7.86 -6.84
C ASN A 139 -2.22 -6.54 -6.30
N VAL A 140 -1.25 -5.92 -6.98
CA VAL A 140 -0.73 -4.59 -6.59
C VAL A 140 -1.69 -3.42 -6.84
N GLY A 141 -2.93 -3.69 -7.25
CA GLY A 141 -3.94 -2.64 -7.45
C GLY A 141 -4.06 -2.04 -8.84
N LYS A 142 -3.33 -2.51 -9.88
CA LYS A 142 -3.39 -1.96 -11.26
C LYS A 142 -4.82 -1.68 -11.77
N SER A 143 -5.67 -2.71 -11.81
CA SER A 143 -7.06 -2.56 -12.28
C SER A 143 -7.93 -1.72 -11.32
N SER A 144 -7.58 -1.66 -10.04
CA SER A 144 -8.26 -0.78 -9.07
C SER A 144 -7.88 0.68 -9.30
N THR A 145 -6.61 0.97 -9.55
CA THR A 145 -6.11 2.30 -9.95
C THR A 145 -6.81 2.77 -11.21
N ILE A 146 -6.93 1.91 -12.23
CA ILE A 146 -7.65 2.25 -13.46
C ILE A 146 -9.12 2.62 -13.19
N ASN A 147 -9.83 1.84 -12.38
CA ASN A 147 -11.21 2.17 -12.02
C ASN A 147 -11.32 3.49 -11.24
N ALA A 148 -10.36 3.77 -10.36
CA ALA A 148 -10.31 5.01 -9.60
C ALA A 148 -10.04 6.23 -10.51
N LEU A 149 -9.15 6.09 -11.50
CA LEU A 149 -8.91 7.13 -12.50
C LEU A 149 -10.15 7.37 -13.39
N LEU A 150 -10.85 6.29 -13.78
CA LEU A 150 -12.06 6.39 -14.61
C LEU A 150 -13.30 6.87 -13.84
N GLY A 151 -13.23 6.99 -12.51
CA GLY A 151 -14.38 7.27 -11.64
C GLY A 151 -15.50 6.22 -11.71
N ALA A 152 -15.25 5.07 -12.33
CA ALA A 152 -16.27 4.06 -12.59
C ALA A 152 -15.66 2.66 -12.66
N LYS A 153 -16.46 1.66 -12.27
CA LYS A 153 -16.07 0.25 -12.30
C LYS A 153 -16.12 -0.31 -13.73
N LYS A 154 -15.11 0.00 -14.55
CA LYS A 154 -14.97 -0.48 -15.94
C LYS A 154 -14.24 -1.83 -16.01
N VAL A 155 -13.34 -2.09 -15.08
CA VAL A 155 -12.55 -3.32 -15.00
C VAL A 155 -12.95 -4.15 -13.79
N SER A 156 -13.00 -5.47 -13.96
CA SER A 156 -13.21 -6.38 -12.84
C SER A 156 -11.96 -6.50 -11.96
N VAL A 157 -12.12 -6.26 -10.66
CA VAL A 157 -11.07 -6.42 -9.64
C VAL A 157 -11.33 -7.65 -8.77
N SER A 158 -10.26 -8.23 -8.20
CA SER A 158 -10.33 -9.32 -7.22
C SER A 158 -9.05 -9.34 -6.39
N ALA A 159 -9.15 -9.79 -5.13
CA ALA A 159 -8.00 -10.04 -4.27
C ALA A 159 -7.26 -11.35 -4.63
N THR A 160 -7.86 -12.20 -5.47
CA THR A 160 -7.21 -13.44 -5.93
C THR A 160 -6.35 -13.16 -7.16
N PRO A 161 -5.09 -13.66 -7.20
CA PRO A 161 -4.23 -13.53 -8.37
C PRO A 161 -4.87 -14.08 -9.65
N GLY A 162 -4.50 -13.51 -10.80
CA GLY A 162 -4.92 -14.02 -12.11
C GLY A 162 -6.32 -13.60 -12.56
N LYS A 163 -6.89 -12.54 -11.96
CA LYS A 163 -8.17 -11.98 -12.39
C LYS A 163 -8.09 -11.31 -13.78
N THR A 164 -7.09 -10.46 -13.99
CA THR A 164 -6.81 -9.82 -15.29
C THR A 164 -5.98 -10.78 -16.14
N LYS A 165 -6.59 -11.38 -17.15
CA LYS A 165 -5.94 -12.38 -18.04
C LYS A 165 -5.63 -11.85 -19.43
N HIS A 166 -6.27 -10.77 -19.83
CA HIS A 166 -6.16 -10.19 -21.17
C HIS A 166 -5.73 -8.74 -21.06
N PHE A 167 -4.93 -8.32 -22.05
CA PHE A 167 -4.61 -6.93 -22.25
C PHE A 167 -5.86 -6.19 -22.74
N GLN A 168 -6.13 -5.03 -22.18
CA GLN A 168 -7.29 -4.21 -22.52
C GLN A 168 -6.92 -2.73 -22.49
N THR A 169 -7.60 -1.93 -23.32
CA THR A 169 -7.37 -0.49 -23.45
C THR A 169 -8.64 0.27 -23.09
N LEU A 170 -8.49 1.35 -22.32
CA LEU A 170 -9.59 2.15 -21.77
C LEU A 170 -9.26 3.62 -21.96
N TYR A 171 -10.22 4.39 -22.45
CA TYR A 171 -10.06 5.84 -22.59
C TYR A 171 -10.24 6.50 -21.22
N LEU A 172 -9.23 7.23 -20.76
CA LEU A 172 -9.38 8.15 -19.62
C LEU A 172 -9.94 9.48 -20.11
N SER A 173 -9.31 10.04 -21.15
CA SER A 173 -9.73 11.27 -21.82
C SER A 173 -9.60 11.13 -23.34
N PRO A 174 -10.10 12.08 -24.16
CA PRO A 174 -10.01 11.98 -25.62
C PRO A 174 -8.59 11.75 -26.15
N ASN A 175 -7.59 12.26 -25.43
CA ASN A 175 -6.17 12.23 -25.78
C ASN A 175 -5.37 11.18 -24.98
N LEU A 176 -5.97 10.51 -23.99
CA LEU A 176 -5.27 9.58 -23.10
C LEU A 176 -5.93 8.19 -23.04
N LEU A 177 -5.12 7.16 -23.27
CA LEU A 177 -5.49 5.75 -23.20
C LEU A 177 -4.72 5.04 -22.08
N LEU A 178 -5.45 4.37 -21.19
CA LEU A 178 -4.88 3.48 -20.18
C LEU A 178 -4.92 2.03 -20.67
N CYS A 179 -3.84 1.29 -20.45
CA CYS A 179 -3.73 -0.12 -20.76
C CYS A 179 -3.59 -0.94 -19.48
N ASP A 180 -4.54 -1.85 -19.26
CA ASP A 180 -4.46 -2.82 -18.16
C ASP A 180 -3.76 -4.09 -18.64
N CYS A 181 -2.62 -4.40 -18.03
CA CYS A 181 -1.84 -5.59 -18.34
C CYS A 181 -2.11 -6.70 -17.29
N PRO A 182 -2.12 -7.98 -17.70
CA PRO A 182 -2.04 -9.09 -16.76
C PRO A 182 -0.87 -8.94 -15.78
N GLY A 183 -1.04 -9.38 -14.54
CA GLY A 183 0.04 -9.35 -13.56
C GLY A 183 1.19 -10.26 -13.98
N LEU A 184 2.42 -9.72 -13.96
CA LEU A 184 3.62 -10.45 -14.33
C LEU A 184 4.45 -10.76 -13.09
N VAL A 185 5.03 -11.95 -13.04
CA VAL A 185 5.96 -12.35 -11.97
C VAL A 185 7.31 -12.63 -12.64
N PHE A 186 8.27 -11.71 -12.46
CA PHE A 186 9.61 -11.92 -12.96
C PHE A 186 10.33 -12.96 -12.08
N PRO A 187 11.08 -13.91 -12.68
CA PRO A 187 11.90 -14.84 -11.93
C PRO A 187 13.03 -14.07 -11.25
N ASN A 188 12.86 -13.77 -9.96
CA ASN A 188 13.88 -13.16 -9.12
C ASN A 188 14.35 -14.20 -8.09
N PHE A 189 15.65 -14.42 -8.00
CA PHE A 189 16.25 -15.35 -7.04
C PHE A 189 16.23 -14.82 -5.60
N ALA A 190 15.99 -13.52 -5.41
CA ALA A 190 15.96 -12.90 -4.10
C ALA A 190 14.71 -13.27 -3.28
N SER A 191 13.58 -13.51 -3.95
CA SER A 191 12.29 -13.68 -3.26
C SER A 191 11.97 -15.14 -2.97
N THR A 192 11.72 -15.42 -1.70
CA THR A 192 11.27 -16.76 -1.30
C THR A 192 9.82 -17.00 -1.73
N LYS A 193 9.43 -18.27 -1.90
CA LYS A 193 8.03 -18.62 -2.14
C LYS A 193 7.11 -18.08 -1.02
N ALA A 194 7.61 -18.00 0.21
CA ALA A 194 6.86 -17.47 1.33
C ALA A 194 6.54 -15.98 1.16
N GLU A 195 7.52 -15.18 0.72
CA GLU A 195 7.34 -13.76 0.39
C GLU A 195 6.31 -13.55 -0.71
N LEU A 196 6.36 -14.36 -1.77
CA LEU A 196 5.38 -14.26 -2.87
C LEU A 196 3.94 -14.55 -2.40
N VAL A 197 3.76 -15.36 -1.36
CA VAL A 197 2.43 -15.63 -0.78
C VAL A 197 1.96 -14.45 0.08
N VAL A 198 2.81 -13.94 0.97
CA VAL A 198 2.43 -12.80 1.86
C VAL A 198 2.25 -11.49 1.08
N ASN A 199 2.92 -11.34 -0.06
CA ASN A 199 2.70 -10.21 -0.98
C ASN A 199 1.48 -10.41 -1.90
N GLY A 200 0.71 -11.49 -1.73
CA GLY A 200 -0.50 -11.75 -2.50
C GLY A 200 -0.26 -12.09 -3.97
N VAL A 201 0.96 -12.51 -4.36
CA VAL A 201 1.29 -12.89 -5.74
C VAL A 201 0.85 -14.33 -6.03
N LEU A 202 1.07 -15.24 -5.08
CA LEU A 202 0.67 -16.65 -5.19
C LEU A 202 -0.67 -16.91 -4.48
N PRO A 203 -1.52 -17.80 -5.01
CA PRO A 203 -2.83 -18.07 -4.43
C PRO A 203 -2.73 -18.78 -3.08
N ILE A 204 -3.30 -18.17 -2.03
CA ILE A 204 -3.32 -18.70 -0.66
C ILE A 204 -4.16 -19.98 -0.55
N ASP A 205 -5.25 -20.11 -1.32
CA ASP A 205 -6.16 -21.25 -1.22
C ASP A 205 -5.50 -22.58 -1.61
N GLN A 206 -4.56 -22.54 -2.57
CA GLN A 206 -3.86 -23.71 -3.10
C GLN A 206 -2.53 -23.99 -2.38
N LEU A 207 -2.27 -23.29 -1.27
CA LEU A 207 -1.03 -23.39 -0.52
C LEU A 207 -0.89 -24.77 0.14
N ARG A 208 0.24 -25.44 -0.12
CA ARG A 208 0.61 -26.72 0.52
C ARG A 208 1.48 -26.53 1.75
N GLU A 209 2.46 -25.64 1.67
CA GLU A 209 3.40 -25.30 2.74
C GLU A 209 3.00 -23.93 3.27
N PHE A 210 2.55 -23.86 4.53
CA PHE A 210 2.00 -22.67 5.15
C PHE A 210 2.83 -22.15 6.32
N THR A 211 3.83 -22.90 6.77
CA THR A 211 4.69 -22.57 7.90
C THR A 211 5.59 -21.39 7.55
N GLY A 212 6.19 -21.39 6.35
CA GLY A 212 7.03 -20.29 5.88
C GLY A 212 6.28 -18.95 5.85
N PRO A 213 5.19 -18.83 5.06
CA PRO A 213 4.38 -17.61 5.03
C PRO A 213 3.83 -17.18 6.39
N ALA A 214 3.29 -18.11 7.19
CA ALA A 214 2.77 -17.79 8.52
C ALA A 214 3.88 -17.36 9.49
N GLY A 215 5.08 -17.91 9.35
CA GLY A 215 6.26 -17.51 10.10
C GLY A 215 6.67 -16.08 9.78
N LEU A 216 6.66 -15.68 8.51
CA LEU A 216 6.92 -14.28 8.13
C LEU A 216 5.91 -13.33 8.76
N VAL A 217 4.61 -13.66 8.74
CA VAL A 217 3.58 -12.83 9.39
C VAL A 217 3.81 -12.75 10.91
N ALA A 218 4.17 -13.86 11.55
CA ALA A 218 4.41 -13.90 12.99
C ALA A 218 5.65 -13.08 13.42
N HIS A 219 6.66 -12.95 12.54
CA HIS A 219 7.82 -12.09 12.79
C HIS A 219 7.56 -10.62 12.51
N ARG A 220 6.71 -10.32 11.51
CA ARG A 220 6.42 -8.94 11.07
C ARG A 220 5.41 -8.23 11.97
N ILE A 221 4.43 -8.97 12.50
CA ILE A 221 3.34 -8.39 13.29
C ILE A 221 3.60 -8.64 14.78
N PRO A 222 3.65 -7.59 15.61
CA PRO A 222 3.87 -7.73 17.04
C PRO A 222 2.84 -8.65 17.71
N LYS A 223 3.31 -9.47 18.67
CA LYS A 223 2.48 -10.42 19.40
C LYS A 223 1.24 -9.79 20.02
N HIS A 224 1.41 -8.67 20.73
CA HIS A 224 0.32 -7.99 21.43
C HIS A 224 -0.79 -7.54 20.46
N PHE A 225 -0.42 -7.14 19.24
CA PHE A 225 -1.36 -6.75 18.20
C PHE A 225 -2.15 -7.95 17.68
N LEU A 226 -1.49 -9.08 17.44
CA LEU A 226 -2.16 -10.33 17.04
C LEU A 226 -3.15 -10.80 18.11
N GLU A 227 -2.80 -10.69 19.39
CA GLU A 227 -3.68 -11.04 20.50
C GLU A 227 -4.91 -10.14 20.57
N ALA A 228 -4.73 -8.82 20.38
CA ALA A 228 -5.81 -7.85 20.37
C ALA A 228 -6.76 -8.03 19.18
N VAL A 229 -6.23 -8.14 17.96
CA VAL A 229 -7.04 -8.27 16.73
C VAL A 229 -7.85 -9.55 16.69
N TYR A 230 -7.27 -10.65 17.18
CA TYR A 230 -7.92 -11.96 17.10
C TYR A 230 -8.64 -12.39 18.37
N GLY A 231 -8.47 -11.67 19.48
CA GLY A 231 -9.04 -12.04 20.78
C GLY A 231 -8.51 -13.37 21.28
N MET A 232 -7.21 -13.61 21.13
CA MET A 232 -6.56 -14.87 21.49
C MET A 232 -5.29 -14.63 22.31
N LYS A 233 -4.80 -15.67 22.99
CA LYS A 233 -3.53 -15.62 23.73
C LYS A 233 -2.51 -16.54 23.08
N ILE A 234 -1.37 -15.98 22.69
CA ILE A 234 -0.27 -16.70 22.05
C ILE A 234 0.75 -17.06 23.12
N TYR A 235 0.92 -18.36 23.36
CA TYR A 235 1.92 -18.87 24.29
C TYR A 235 3.23 -19.10 23.53
N THR A 236 4.20 -18.24 23.82
CA THR A 236 5.58 -18.34 23.32
C THR A 236 6.42 -19.06 24.35
N ARG A 237 7.45 -19.79 23.92
CA ARG A 237 8.40 -20.42 24.84
C ARG A 237 9.12 -19.37 25.71
N PRO A 238 9.35 -19.63 27.00
CA PRO A 238 10.19 -18.79 27.84
C PRO A 238 11.62 -18.71 27.30
N VAL A 239 12.33 -17.60 27.55
CA VAL A 239 13.73 -17.41 27.13
C VAL A 239 14.64 -18.49 27.73
N GLU A 240 14.34 -18.93 28.96
CA GLU A 240 15.06 -20.01 29.66
C GLU A 240 15.01 -21.36 28.92
N GLU A 241 13.96 -21.60 28.13
CA GLU A 241 13.77 -22.81 27.32
C GLU A 241 14.17 -22.61 25.85
N GLY A 242 14.91 -21.53 25.54
CA GLY A 242 15.33 -21.17 24.18
C GLY A 242 14.26 -20.44 23.37
N GLY A 243 13.30 -19.78 24.02
CA GLY A 243 12.34 -18.91 23.37
C GLY A 243 12.94 -17.56 22.98
N THR A 244 12.50 -17.01 21.85
CA THR A 244 12.95 -15.70 21.33
C THR A 244 12.02 -14.56 21.74
N GLY A 245 10.91 -14.83 22.42
CA GLY A 245 9.84 -13.86 22.70
C GLY A 245 8.96 -13.53 21.49
N ILE A 246 9.43 -13.82 20.27
CA ILE A 246 8.68 -13.67 19.02
C ILE A 246 7.90 -14.97 18.75
N PRO A 247 6.60 -14.88 18.41
CA PRO A 247 5.81 -16.07 18.14
C PRO A 247 6.27 -16.78 16.87
N ASN A 248 6.39 -18.11 16.95
CA ASN A 248 6.62 -18.93 15.77
C ASN A 248 5.32 -19.19 15.00
N ALA A 249 5.45 -19.62 13.74
CA ALA A 249 4.31 -20.00 12.89
C ALA A 249 3.36 -20.97 13.62
N ASN A 250 3.89 -22.05 14.19
CA ASN A 250 3.08 -23.07 14.86
C ASN A 250 2.35 -22.52 16.11
N GLU A 251 3.00 -21.63 16.88
CA GLU A 251 2.42 -21.04 18.09
C GLU A 251 1.24 -20.13 17.72
N LEU A 252 1.43 -19.27 16.71
CA LEU A 252 0.39 -18.41 16.15
C LEU A 252 -0.78 -19.22 15.60
N LEU A 253 -0.51 -20.19 14.73
CA LEU A 253 -1.53 -20.97 14.04
C LEU A 253 -2.33 -21.84 15.00
N ARG A 254 -1.68 -22.46 16.00
CA ARG A 254 -2.37 -23.26 17.03
C ARG A 254 -3.22 -22.41 17.94
N ALA A 255 -2.72 -21.24 18.37
CA ALA A 255 -3.51 -20.30 19.18
C ALA A 255 -4.78 -19.87 18.44
N TYR A 256 -4.64 -19.49 17.16
CA TYR A 256 -5.77 -19.08 16.34
C TYR A 256 -6.76 -20.22 16.07
N ALA A 257 -6.25 -21.40 15.70
CA ALA A 257 -7.08 -22.58 15.45
C ALA A 257 -7.89 -22.97 16.70
N ARG A 258 -7.29 -22.93 17.90
CA ARG A 258 -8.00 -23.19 19.16
C ARG A 258 -9.07 -22.14 19.44
N ALA A 259 -8.73 -20.86 19.31
CA ALA A 259 -9.68 -19.76 19.54
C ALA A 259 -10.89 -19.82 18.60
N ARG A 260 -10.71 -20.34 17.37
CA ARG A 260 -11.77 -20.47 16.36
C ARG A 260 -12.41 -21.86 16.28
N GLY A 261 -12.01 -22.79 17.14
CA GLY A 261 -12.54 -24.17 17.13
C GLY A 261 -12.19 -24.96 15.86
N PHE A 262 -11.10 -24.61 15.17
CA PHE A 262 -10.63 -25.35 14.00
C PHE A 262 -9.85 -26.58 14.46
N ALA A 263 -10.40 -27.76 14.18
CA ALA A 263 -9.80 -29.03 14.53
C ALA A 263 -9.75 -29.98 13.33
N THR A 264 -8.69 -30.77 13.24
CA THR A 264 -8.55 -31.85 12.26
C THR A 264 -9.47 -33.01 12.60
N GLN A 265 -9.91 -33.74 11.57
CA GLN A 265 -10.68 -34.97 11.77
C GLN A 265 -9.80 -36.04 12.44
N GLY A 266 -10.33 -36.68 13.49
CA GLY A 266 -9.62 -37.70 14.26
C GLY A 266 -9.28 -37.23 15.67
N LEU A 267 -8.00 -36.94 15.92
CA LEU A 267 -7.46 -36.62 17.26
C LEU A 267 -7.83 -35.22 17.79
N GLY A 268 -8.67 -34.47 17.07
CA GLY A 268 -9.10 -33.12 17.48
C GLY A 268 -7.95 -32.12 17.61
N GLN A 269 -6.84 -32.34 16.89
CA GLN A 269 -5.70 -31.44 16.93
C GLN A 269 -6.04 -30.12 16.22
N PRO A 270 -5.50 -28.98 16.66
CA PRO A 270 -5.76 -27.70 16.00
C PRO A 270 -5.39 -27.74 14.51
N ASP A 271 -6.29 -27.30 13.64
CA ASP A 271 -6.07 -27.27 12.19
C ASP A 271 -5.28 -26.01 11.79
N GLU A 272 -3.95 -26.15 11.83
CA GLU A 272 -3.00 -25.09 11.48
C GLU A 272 -3.11 -24.68 10.00
N SER A 273 -3.41 -25.62 9.10
CA SER A 273 -3.51 -25.34 7.66
C SER A 273 -4.70 -24.44 7.36
N ARG A 274 -5.87 -24.75 7.94
CA ARG A 274 -7.05 -23.90 7.83
C ARG A 274 -6.79 -22.54 8.47
N ALA A 275 -6.24 -22.50 9.69
CA ALA A 275 -5.89 -21.25 10.36
C ALA A 275 -4.99 -20.34 9.51
N ALA A 276 -3.95 -20.91 8.88
CA ALA A 276 -3.00 -20.15 8.09
C ALA A 276 -3.68 -19.43 6.91
N ARG A 277 -4.63 -20.08 6.23
CA ARG A 277 -5.34 -19.44 5.10
C ARG A 277 -6.14 -18.20 5.53
N TYR A 278 -6.74 -18.21 6.72
CA TYR A 278 -7.46 -17.04 7.24
C TYR A 278 -6.49 -15.91 7.60
N ILE A 279 -5.42 -16.22 8.35
CA ILE A 279 -4.42 -15.23 8.77
C ILE A 279 -3.72 -14.60 7.55
N LEU A 280 -3.32 -15.42 6.56
CA LEU A 280 -2.67 -14.92 5.35
C LEU A 280 -3.59 -14.06 4.49
N LYS A 281 -4.90 -14.38 4.44
CA LYS A 281 -5.89 -13.54 3.75
C LYS A 281 -6.09 -12.21 4.48
N ASP A 282 -6.17 -12.24 5.81
CA ASP A 282 -6.25 -11.03 6.62
C ASP A 282 -5.02 -10.13 6.44
N TYR A 283 -3.83 -10.73 6.33
CA TYR A 283 -2.59 -10.01 6.03
C TYR A 283 -2.61 -9.34 4.65
N VAL A 284 -2.92 -10.10 3.58
CA VAL A 284 -2.98 -9.55 2.21
C VAL A 284 -4.09 -8.49 2.04
N ASN A 285 -5.21 -8.64 2.76
CA ASN A 285 -6.30 -7.66 2.73
C ASN A 285 -6.02 -6.41 3.58
N GLY A 286 -4.87 -6.33 4.27
CA GLY A 286 -4.47 -5.17 5.06
C GLY A 286 -5.06 -5.10 6.47
N LYS A 287 -5.75 -6.16 6.95
CA LYS A 287 -6.19 -6.23 8.35
C LYS A 287 -5.01 -6.41 9.31
N LEU A 288 -3.98 -7.12 8.87
CA LEU A 288 -2.66 -7.12 9.51
C LEU A 288 -1.71 -6.29 8.64
N LEU A 289 -1.71 -4.98 8.84
CA LEU A 289 -0.90 -4.07 8.04
C LEU A 289 0.57 -4.15 8.46
N TYR A 290 1.45 -4.23 7.46
CA TYR A 290 2.88 -4.13 7.64
C TYR A 290 3.48 -3.39 6.44
N CYS A 291 4.25 -2.35 6.72
CA CYS A 291 4.96 -1.56 5.71
C CYS A 291 6.45 -1.88 5.81
N HIS A 292 7.08 -2.24 4.70
CA HIS A 292 8.54 -2.35 4.69
C HIS A 292 9.15 -0.94 4.73
N PRO A 293 10.21 -0.71 5.55
CA PRO A 293 11.03 0.47 5.38
C PRO A 293 11.76 0.40 4.02
N PRO A 294 12.22 1.55 3.50
CA PRO A 294 13.12 1.54 2.36
C PRO A 294 14.32 0.62 2.63
N PRO A 295 14.85 -0.10 1.62
CA PRO A 295 16.04 -0.89 1.79
C PRO A 295 17.18 -0.02 2.33
N ALA A 296 17.77 -0.40 3.46
CA ALA A 296 18.97 0.26 3.94
C ALA A 296 20.03 0.20 2.83
N THR A 297 20.49 1.37 2.36
CA THR A 297 21.67 1.42 1.54
C THR A 297 22.78 0.77 2.35
N LYS A 298 23.46 -0.23 1.77
CA LYS A 298 24.65 -0.78 2.40
C LYS A 298 25.73 0.30 2.34
N THR A 299 25.67 1.28 3.23
CA THR A 299 26.85 2.05 3.62
C THR A 299 27.83 1.02 4.14
N GLY A 300 28.96 0.90 3.46
CA GLY A 300 29.95 -0.16 3.67
C GLY A 300 30.73 -0.01 4.96
N ASP A 301 30.05 -0.16 6.10
CA ASP A 301 30.66 -0.46 7.39
C ASP A 301 30.03 -1.75 7.91
N GLU A 302 30.67 -2.87 7.58
CA GLU A 302 30.55 -4.09 8.37
C GLU A 302 31.14 -3.80 9.75
N ASP A 303 30.34 -3.25 10.66
CA ASP A 303 30.62 -3.36 12.09
C ASP A 303 29.65 -4.36 12.71
N THR A 304 30.27 -5.46 13.11
CA THR A 304 29.76 -6.52 13.97
C THR A 304 29.00 -5.95 15.16
N GLU A 305 27.70 -6.19 15.22
CA GLU A 305 27.00 -6.92 16.30
C GLU A 305 25.49 -6.73 16.14
N GLY A 306 24.79 -7.85 15.93
CA GLY A 306 23.36 -7.88 15.80
C GLY A 306 22.67 -7.52 17.10
N ASN A 307 22.01 -6.36 17.14
CA ASN A 307 20.83 -6.15 17.95
C ASN A 307 19.84 -5.28 17.17
N PRO A 308 18.56 -5.69 17.05
CA PRO A 308 17.55 -4.80 16.50
C PRO A 308 17.26 -3.69 17.53
N VAL A 309 17.41 -2.45 17.09
CA VAL A 309 16.89 -1.26 17.78
C VAL A 309 15.38 -1.36 17.75
N VAL A 310 14.78 -1.33 18.94
CA VAL A 310 13.34 -1.22 19.15
C VAL A 310 13.02 0.26 19.17
N ASP A 311 12.24 0.72 18.20
CA ASP A 311 11.30 1.83 18.31
C ASP A 311 9.98 1.39 17.67
#